data_AF-A0A673N7Y5-F1
#
_entry.id   AF-A0A673N7Y5-F1
#
_cell.length_a   1.000
_cell.length_b   1.000
_cell.length_c   1.000
_cell.angle_alpha   90.00
_cell.angle_beta   90.00
_cell.angle_gamma   90.00
#
_symmetry.space_group_name_H-M   'P 1'
#
loop_
_entity.id
_entity.type
_entity.pdbx_description
1 polymer ?
#
loop_
_entity_poly.entity_id
_entity_poly.type
_entity_poly.pdbx_seq_one_letter_code
_entity_poly.pdbx_strand_id
1 'polypeptide(L)'
;MLPGSIQITGEALSGAEIKDICDSLKENSVRLLSVRGCQLSDRDFGRVCRGVAESHSLAQLNLNLGVVSTIGRTKQLADALKANRSLQTLFLHGSPLLDAGLVTLNGALSTHPSLVSLDLGDCMLGDEAVRLICGMLPPDGAKSGLKELTLSANPAVSTQGWARLAIAVAHSSQLRVLNLDYNPLGDSFHVILHALSVMPSLFLCGQVFLDMVENYPTSLRVLVLAENDISPELQQQISDLLSEGEEEEDKDGEAHGRLVTPREKPGTRHCVLYLNTTMILAGDSL
;
A
#
# COMPACT_ATOMS: atom_id res chain seq x y z
N MET A 1 20.37 22.42 -7.67
CA MET A 1 19.27 22.43 -8.66
C MET A 1 18.25 21.40 -8.20
N LEU A 2 17.01 21.82 -7.93
CA LEU A 2 15.95 20.88 -7.56
C LEU A 2 15.73 19.94 -8.76
N PRO A 3 15.70 18.61 -8.56
CA PRO A 3 15.38 17.69 -9.65
C PRO A 3 14.03 18.06 -10.26
N GLY A 4 13.92 18.04 -11.59
CA GLY A 4 12.76 18.56 -12.30
C GLY A 4 11.46 17.93 -11.80
N SER A 5 10.60 18.76 -11.23
CA SER A 5 9.25 18.39 -10.82
C SER A 5 8.26 19.15 -11.68
N ILE A 6 7.42 18.44 -12.40
CA ILE A 6 6.32 19.03 -13.17
C ILE A 6 5.03 18.69 -12.44
N GLN A 7 4.30 19.71 -11.98
CA GLN A 7 3.03 19.54 -11.29
C GLN A 7 2.00 20.46 -11.92
N ILE A 8 0.97 19.87 -12.53
CA ILE A 8 -0.12 20.56 -13.18
C ILE A 8 -1.42 19.96 -12.66
N THR A 9 -2.38 20.81 -12.31
CA THR A 9 -3.61 20.38 -11.65
C THR A 9 -4.85 21.04 -12.24
N GLY A 10 -5.84 20.24 -12.62
CA GLY A 10 -7.20 20.72 -12.93
C GLY A 10 -7.39 21.50 -14.23
N GLU A 11 -6.34 21.70 -15.03
CA GLU A 11 -6.40 22.47 -16.27
C GLU A 11 -6.40 21.57 -17.52
N ALA A 12 -6.86 22.13 -18.64
CA ALA A 12 -6.73 21.48 -19.94
C ALA A 12 -5.30 21.69 -20.46
N LEU A 13 -4.58 20.59 -20.67
CA LEU A 13 -3.20 20.66 -21.14
C LEU A 13 -3.16 20.98 -22.63
N SER A 14 -2.51 22.08 -22.97
CA SER A 14 -2.26 22.48 -24.35
C SER A 14 -1.25 21.53 -25.02
N GLY A 15 -1.30 21.44 -26.35
CA GLY A 15 -0.35 20.60 -27.09
C GLY A 15 1.12 21.01 -26.91
N ALA A 16 1.39 22.27 -26.54
CA ALA A 16 2.73 22.75 -26.21
C ALA A 16 3.20 22.18 -24.86
N GLU A 17 2.37 22.27 -23.82
CA GLU A 17 2.69 21.71 -22.50
C GLU A 17 2.89 20.19 -22.56
N ILE A 18 2.08 19.49 -23.34
CA ILE A 18 2.26 18.04 -23.56
C ILE A 18 3.60 17.75 -24.22
N LYS A 19 3.99 18.56 -25.19
CA LYS A 19 5.28 18.40 -25.86
C LYS A 19 6.42 18.65 -24.88
N ASP A 20 6.34 19.70 -24.08
CA ASP A 20 7.36 20.05 -23.08
C ASP A 20 7.48 18.96 -22.00
N ILE A 21 6.37 18.38 -21.55
CA ILE A 21 6.35 17.22 -20.65
C ILE A 21 7.05 16.03 -21.31
N CYS A 22 6.71 15.72 -22.56
CA CYS A 22 7.30 14.58 -23.28
C CYS A 22 8.79 14.76 -23.50
N ASP A 23 9.23 15.97 -23.85
CA ASP A 23 10.65 16.27 -24.09
C ASP A 23 11.42 16.21 -22.75
N SER A 24 10.86 16.74 -21.67
CA SER A 24 11.45 16.66 -20.33
C SER A 24 11.55 15.23 -19.79
N LEU A 25 10.56 14.38 -20.08
CA LEU A 25 10.59 12.95 -19.73
C LEU A 25 11.70 12.19 -20.48
N LYS A 26 11.88 12.49 -21.78
CA LYS A 26 12.93 11.89 -22.63
C LYS A 26 14.33 12.33 -22.24
N GLU A 27 14.48 13.61 -21.87
CA GLU A 27 15.74 14.17 -21.40
C GLU A 27 16.13 13.66 -20.00
N ASN A 28 15.25 12.90 -19.33
CA ASN A 28 15.43 12.41 -17.97
C ASN A 28 15.69 13.55 -16.97
N SER A 29 15.13 14.73 -17.24
CA SER A 29 15.23 15.90 -16.38
C SER A 29 14.18 15.90 -15.27
N VAL A 30 13.11 15.11 -15.44
CA VAL A 30 11.96 15.02 -14.52
C VAL A 30 12.08 13.81 -13.60
N ARG A 31 11.89 14.03 -12.30
CA ARG A 31 11.74 12.96 -11.29
C ARG A 31 10.32 12.80 -10.79
N LEU A 32 9.52 13.85 -10.81
CA LEU A 32 8.13 13.85 -10.38
C LEU A 32 7.27 14.48 -11.47
N LEU A 33 6.29 13.72 -11.98
CA LEU A 33 5.27 14.21 -12.88
C LEU A 33 3.91 14.07 -12.22
N SER A 34 3.20 15.18 -12.06
CA SER A 34 1.80 15.21 -11.66
C SER A 34 0.98 15.96 -12.70
N VAL A 35 -0.07 15.29 -13.20
CA VAL A 35 -1.07 15.87 -14.10
C VAL A 35 -2.47 15.62 -13.54
N ARG A 36 -2.62 15.85 -12.23
CA ARG A 36 -3.83 15.51 -11.46
C ARG A 36 -5.04 16.27 -11.99
N GLY A 37 -6.14 15.56 -12.29
CA GLY A 37 -7.37 16.18 -12.76
C GLY A 37 -7.25 16.93 -14.09
N CYS A 38 -6.16 16.74 -14.83
CA CYS A 38 -5.93 17.44 -16.09
C CYS A 38 -6.77 16.82 -17.20
N GLN A 39 -7.29 17.66 -18.09
CA GLN A 39 -8.00 17.19 -19.28
C GLN A 39 -7.01 16.95 -20.41
N LEU A 40 -6.93 15.67 -20.81
CA LEU A 40 -6.06 15.17 -21.88
C LEU A 40 -6.91 14.49 -22.94
N SER A 41 -6.54 14.61 -24.21
CA SER A 41 -7.07 13.71 -25.24
C SER A 41 -6.40 12.33 -25.10
N ASP A 42 -7.04 11.25 -25.59
CA ASP A 42 -6.42 9.91 -25.56
C ASP A 42 -5.13 9.83 -26.38
N ARG A 43 -5.00 10.69 -27.39
CA ARG A 43 -3.76 10.84 -28.17
C ARG A 43 -2.65 11.46 -27.32
N ASP A 44 -2.97 12.51 -26.58
CA ASP A 44 -1.98 13.22 -25.76
C ASP A 44 -1.61 12.42 -24.52
N PHE A 45 -2.57 11.75 -23.89
CA PHE A 45 -2.28 10.78 -22.84
C PHE A 45 -1.35 9.66 -23.35
N GLY A 46 -1.60 9.14 -24.55
CA GLY A 46 -0.71 8.18 -25.20
C GLY A 46 0.72 8.70 -25.45
N ARG A 47 0.89 10.01 -25.72
CA ARG A 47 2.21 10.65 -25.85
C ARG A 47 2.93 10.72 -24.51
N VAL A 48 2.22 11.14 -23.46
CA VAL A 48 2.76 11.17 -22.09
C VAL A 48 3.18 9.77 -21.65
N CYS A 49 2.34 8.75 -21.88
CA CYS A 49 2.68 7.35 -21.60
C CYS A 49 3.93 6.88 -22.35
N ARG A 50 4.12 7.28 -23.60
CA ARG A 50 5.37 6.98 -24.32
C ARG A 50 6.58 7.65 -23.68
N GLY A 51 6.46 8.91 -23.26
CA GLY A 51 7.51 9.60 -22.51
C GLY A 51 7.83 8.89 -21.19
N VAL A 52 6.80 8.45 -20.46
CA VAL A 52 6.95 7.67 -19.22
C VAL A 52 7.68 6.35 -19.48
N ALA A 53 7.33 5.65 -20.57
CA ALA A 53 7.97 4.39 -20.97
C ALA A 53 9.49 4.55 -21.21
N GLU A 54 9.90 5.68 -21.79
CA GLU A 54 11.29 5.99 -22.15
C GLU A 54 12.08 6.66 -21.02
N SER A 55 11.41 7.09 -19.93
CA SER A 55 12.06 7.81 -18.84
C SER A 55 12.79 6.89 -17.85
N HIS A 56 14.04 7.24 -17.54
CA HIS A 56 14.92 6.53 -16.62
C HIS A 56 15.09 7.27 -15.29
N SER A 57 14.60 8.50 -15.17
CA SER A 57 14.69 9.34 -13.96
C SER A 57 13.38 9.49 -13.19
N LEU A 58 12.24 9.19 -13.84
CA LEU A 58 10.92 9.41 -13.25
C LEU A 58 10.71 8.46 -12.05
N ALA A 59 10.71 9.02 -10.85
CA ALA A 59 10.49 8.29 -9.61
C ALA A 59 9.00 8.29 -9.21
N GLN A 60 8.28 9.37 -9.50
CA GLN A 60 6.89 9.55 -9.07
C GLN A 60 5.99 10.00 -10.22
N LEU A 61 4.86 9.31 -10.38
CA LEU A 61 3.84 9.62 -11.37
C LEU A 61 2.48 9.74 -10.69
N ASN A 62 1.88 10.91 -10.78
CA ASN A 62 0.57 11.19 -10.21
C ASN A 62 -0.43 11.50 -11.33
N LEU A 63 -1.38 10.58 -11.52
CA LEU A 63 -2.47 10.63 -12.49
C LEU A 63 -3.84 10.65 -11.79
N ASN A 64 -3.92 11.21 -10.57
CA ASN A 64 -5.14 11.23 -9.78
C ASN A 64 -6.26 12.02 -10.47
N LEU A 65 -7.50 11.75 -10.07
CA LEU A 65 -8.73 12.42 -10.49
C LEU A 65 -9.04 12.24 -11.99
N GLY A 66 -9.47 11.05 -12.38
CA GLY A 66 -10.10 10.81 -13.69
C GLY A 66 -9.20 10.91 -14.92
N VAL A 67 -7.88 11.06 -14.74
CA VAL A 67 -6.92 11.06 -15.86
C VAL A 67 -6.92 9.70 -16.55
N VAL A 68 -6.99 8.62 -15.77
CA VAL A 68 -7.09 7.23 -16.27
C VAL A 68 -8.55 6.77 -16.21
N SER A 69 -9.42 7.43 -16.99
CA SER A 69 -10.88 7.21 -16.97
C SER A 69 -11.41 6.19 -17.97
N THR A 70 -10.57 5.65 -18.85
CA THR A 70 -10.99 4.67 -19.88
C THR A 70 -10.05 3.49 -19.93
N ILE A 71 -10.57 2.32 -20.31
CA ILE A 71 -9.75 1.11 -20.53
C ILE A 71 -8.65 1.36 -21.57
N GLY A 72 -8.88 2.23 -22.56
CA GLY A 72 -7.88 2.64 -23.54
C GLY A 72 -6.67 3.29 -22.87
N ARG A 73 -6.90 4.23 -21.96
CA ARG A 73 -5.84 4.87 -21.17
C ARG A 73 -5.19 3.89 -20.20
N THR A 74 -5.97 3.03 -19.57
CA THR A 74 -5.43 1.99 -18.68
C THR A 74 -4.46 1.06 -19.44
N LYS A 75 -4.77 0.68 -20.68
CA LYS A 75 -3.86 -0.09 -21.54
C LYS A 75 -2.59 0.68 -21.89
N GLN A 76 -2.71 1.94 -22.29
CA GLN A 76 -1.56 2.79 -22.59
C GLN A 76 -0.63 2.96 -21.38
N LEU A 77 -1.20 3.12 -20.19
CA LEU A 77 -0.45 3.17 -18.94
C LEU A 77 0.22 1.82 -18.64
N ALA A 78 -0.50 0.70 -18.78
CA ALA A 78 0.04 -0.63 -18.56
C ALA A 78 1.27 -0.90 -19.46
N ASP A 79 1.18 -0.55 -20.74
CA ASP A 79 2.29 -0.74 -21.67
C ASP A 79 3.47 0.18 -21.36
N ALA A 80 3.22 1.41 -20.90
CA ALA A 80 4.28 2.30 -20.43
C ALA A 80 5.01 1.75 -19.19
N LEU A 81 4.25 1.24 -18.21
CA LEU A 81 4.80 0.64 -16.99
C LEU A 81 5.58 -0.65 -17.27
N LYS A 82 5.20 -1.45 -18.26
CA LYS A 82 5.98 -2.64 -18.68
C LYS A 82 7.35 -2.28 -19.22
N ALA A 83 7.52 -1.10 -19.82
CA ALA A 83 8.80 -0.64 -20.36
C ALA A 83 9.61 0.16 -19.33
N ASN A 84 8.93 0.96 -18.49
CA ASN A 84 9.57 1.76 -17.47
C ASN A 84 10.29 0.89 -16.42
N ARG A 85 11.43 1.37 -15.93
CA ARG A 85 12.24 0.69 -14.89
C ARG A 85 12.56 1.60 -13.70
N SER A 86 12.22 2.87 -13.77
CA SER A 86 12.61 3.92 -12.83
C SER A 86 11.52 4.27 -11.82
N LEU A 87 10.25 4.03 -12.16
CA LEU A 87 9.11 4.45 -11.36
C LEU A 87 9.04 3.71 -10.03
N GLN A 88 8.90 4.49 -8.95
CA GLN A 88 8.83 4.01 -7.57
C GLN A 88 7.46 4.27 -6.94
N THR A 89 6.80 5.35 -7.33
CA THR A 89 5.50 5.73 -6.78
C THR A 89 4.50 6.02 -7.90
N LEU A 90 3.34 5.35 -7.85
CA LEU A 90 2.24 5.55 -8.77
C LEU A 90 0.98 5.93 -8.00
N PHE A 91 0.40 7.09 -8.33
CA PHE A 91 -0.88 7.53 -7.80
C PHE A 91 -1.95 7.51 -8.90
N LEU A 92 -3.04 6.77 -8.64
CA LEU A 92 -4.20 6.64 -9.52
C LEU A 92 -5.52 7.02 -8.82
N HIS A 93 -5.45 7.65 -7.65
CA HIS A 93 -6.60 7.94 -6.80
C HIS A 93 -7.73 8.65 -7.54
N GLY A 94 -8.97 8.21 -7.38
CA GLY A 94 -10.13 8.82 -8.06
C GLY A 94 -10.15 8.55 -9.57
N SER A 95 -9.53 7.47 -10.02
CA SER A 95 -9.62 6.99 -11.42
C SER A 95 -10.55 5.78 -11.46
N PRO A 96 -11.65 5.81 -12.23
CA PRO A 96 -12.60 4.69 -12.28
C PRO A 96 -11.98 3.52 -13.07
N LEU A 97 -11.11 2.75 -12.43
CA LEU A 97 -10.44 1.61 -13.02
C LEU A 97 -11.39 0.41 -13.11
N LEU A 98 -12.22 0.22 -12.08
CA LEU A 98 -12.97 -1.02 -11.87
C LEU A 98 -12.04 -2.25 -11.84
N ASP A 99 -12.62 -3.44 -11.68
CA ASP A 99 -11.85 -4.69 -11.75
C ASP A 99 -11.16 -4.88 -13.11
N ALA A 100 -11.85 -4.52 -14.20
CA ALA A 100 -11.32 -4.67 -15.56
C ALA A 100 -10.08 -3.80 -15.83
N GLY A 101 -10.03 -2.59 -15.28
CA GLY A 101 -8.86 -1.72 -15.38
C GLY A 101 -7.69 -2.29 -14.60
N LEU A 102 -7.92 -2.81 -13.39
CA LEU A 102 -6.83 -3.41 -12.62
C LEU A 102 -6.32 -4.71 -13.24
N VAL A 103 -7.18 -5.56 -13.82
CA VAL A 103 -6.77 -6.72 -14.63
C VAL A 103 -5.78 -6.30 -15.73
N THR A 104 -6.06 -5.17 -16.39
CA THR A 104 -5.21 -4.62 -17.45
C THR A 104 -3.85 -4.15 -16.92
N LEU A 105 -3.82 -3.51 -15.75
CA LEU A 105 -2.59 -3.03 -15.12
C LEU A 105 -1.78 -4.13 -14.43
N ASN A 106 -2.44 -5.20 -13.97
CA ASN A 106 -1.85 -6.21 -13.10
C ASN A 106 -0.57 -6.82 -13.67
N GLY A 107 -0.53 -7.13 -14.96
CA GLY A 107 0.68 -7.68 -15.59
C GLY A 107 1.88 -6.74 -15.54
N ALA A 108 1.64 -5.43 -15.60
CA ALA A 108 2.69 -4.40 -15.50
C ALA A 108 3.09 -4.14 -14.04
N LEU A 109 2.11 -4.03 -13.13
CA LEU A 109 2.35 -3.72 -11.71
C LEU A 109 3.03 -4.88 -10.96
N SER A 110 2.53 -6.11 -11.14
CA SER A 110 3.06 -7.31 -10.46
C SER A 110 4.52 -7.63 -10.82
N THR A 111 4.98 -7.19 -11.99
CA THR A 111 6.34 -7.44 -12.48
C THR A 111 7.22 -6.20 -12.46
N HIS A 112 6.71 -5.06 -12.00
CA HIS A 112 7.45 -3.80 -12.01
C HIS A 112 8.66 -3.91 -11.06
N PRO A 113 9.89 -3.66 -11.53
CA PRO A 113 11.09 -3.98 -10.75
C PRO A 113 11.35 -3.01 -9.59
N SER A 114 10.81 -1.79 -9.67
CA SER A 114 11.18 -0.68 -8.78
C SER A 114 10.00 -0.07 -8.03
N LEU A 115 8.78 -0.59 -8.22
CA LEU A 115 7.58 0.01 -7.63
C LEU A 115 7.56 -0.26 -6.11
N VAL A 116 7.43 0.81 -5.32
CA VAL A 116 7.47 0.79 -3.85
C VAL A 116 6.15 1.25 -3.25
N SER A 117 5.48 2.22 -3.90
CA SER A 117 4.23 2.79 -3.41
C SER A 117 3.17 2.81 -4.51
N LEU A 118 1.97 2.34 -4.18
CA LEU A 118 0.83 2.28 -5.09
C LEU A 118 -0.42 2.80 -4.39
N ASP A 119 -1.03 3.83 -4.97
CA ASP A 119 -2.30 4.39 -4.53
C ASP A 119 -3.39 4.11 -5.56
N LEU A 120 -4.35 3.28 -5.14
CA LEU A 120 -5.56 2.88 -5.87
C LEU A 120 -6.83 3.26 -5.06
N GLY A 121 -6.78 4.33 -4.27
CA GLY A 121 -7.96 4.81 -3.57
C GLY A 121 -9.02 5.36 -4.52
N ASP A 122 -10.30 5.28 -4.17
CA ASP A 122 -11.43 5.75 -4.96
C ASP A 122 -11.37 5.28 -6.44
N CYS A 123 -10.99 4.02 -6.65
CA CYS A 123 -10.82 3.44 -7.98
C CYS A 123 -12.00 2.56 -8.43
N MET A 124 -13.07 2.53 -7.63
CA MET A 124 -14.24 1.65 -7.81
C MET A 124 -13.86 0.17 -7.92
N LEU A 125 -12.88 -0.28 -7.13
CA LEU A 125 -12.41 -1.67 -7.13
C LEU A 125 -13.40 -2.61 -6.44
N GLY A 126 -13.48 -3.84 -6.92
CA GLY A 126 -14.21 -4.95 -6.30
C GLY A 126 -13.31 -6.11 -5.89
N ASP A 127 -13.93 -7.25 -5.57
CA ASP A 127 -13.22 -8.42 -5.02
C ASP A 127 -12.17 -9.01 -5.98
N GLU A 128 -12.42 -8.93 -7.28
CA GLU A 128 -11.49 -9.46 -8.28
C GLU A 128 -10.23 -8.60 -8.37
N ALA A 129 -10.36 -7.27 -8.29
CA ALA A 129 -9.22 -6.38 -8.15
C ALA A 129 -8.40 -6.71 -6.89
N VAL A 130 -9.05 -6.89 -5.75
CA VAL A 130 -8.36 -7.24 -4.50
C VAL A 130 -7.63 -8.58 -4.61
N ARG A 131 -8.22 -9.58 -5.27
CA ARG A 131 -7.55 -10.86 -5.54
C ARG A 131 -6.24 -10.68 -6.33
N LEU A 132 -6.21 -9.77 -7.29
CA LEU A 132 -4.99 -9.45 -8.05
C LEU A 132 -3.96 -8.72 -7.18
N ILE A 133 -4.40 -7.78 -6.34
CA ILE A 133 -3.54 -7.08 -5.38
C ILE A 133 -2.87 -8.05 -4.41
N CYS A 134 -3.59 -9.06 -3.93
CA CYS A 134 -3.03 -10.12 -3.10
C CYS A 134 -1.88 -10.84 -3.82
N GLY A 135 -2.02 -11.08 -5.13
CA GLY A 135 -0.96 -11.67 -5.96
C GLY A 135 0.28 -10.77 -6.11
N MET A 136 0.16 -9.47 -5.87
CA MET A 136 1.29 -8.52 -5.83
C MET A 136 1.96 -8.45 -4.45
N LEU A 137 1.47 -9.18 -3.45
CA LEU A 137 2.01 -9.24 -2.09
C LEU A 137 2.49 -10.67 -1.77
N PRO A 138 3.53 -11.19 -2.46
CA PRO A 138 3.96 -12.57 -2.27
C PRO A 138 4.56 -12.80 -0.87
N PRO A 139 4.38 -14.00 -0.29
CA PRO A 139 4.85 -14.34 1.06
C PRO A 139 6.38 -14.24 1.19
N ASP A 140 7.09 -14.85 0.25
CA ASP A 140 8.54 -15.11 0.38
C ASP A 140 9.42 -13.95 -0.13
N GLY A 141 8.84 -12.78 -0.38
CA GLY A 141 9.56 -11.65 -0.99
C GLY A 141 10.07 -11.95 -2.42
N ALA A 142 9.62 -13.07 -3.02
CA ALA A 142 10.14 -13.62 -4.26
C ALA A 142 9.95 -12.71 -5.49
N LYS A 143 9.02 -11.74 -5.43
CA LYS A 143 9.07 -10.44 -6.13
C LYS A 143 7.79 -9.61 -5.92
N SER A 144 7.97 -8.46 -5.28
CA SER A 144 7.23 -7.20 -5.41
C SER A 144 7.79 -6.27 -4.34
N GLY A 145 8.41 -5.15 -4.72
CA GLY A 145 9.05 -4.20 -3.81
C GLY A 145 8.07 -3.28 -3.08
N LEU A 146 6.77 -3.62 -3.10
CA LEU A 146 5.69 -2.77 -2.61
C LEU A 146 5.72 -2.71 -1.08
N LYS A 147 5.96 -1.50 -0.57
CA LYS A 147 5.99 -1.17 0.86
C LYS A 147 4.77 -0.37 1.29
N GLU A 148 4.15 0.35 0.37
CA GLU A 148 3.05 1.25 0.66
C GLU A 148 1.88 0.98 -0.31
N LEU A 149 0.71 0.73 0.25
CA LEU A 149 -0.49 0.44 -0.52
C LEU A 149 -1.67 1.23 0.05
N THR A 150 -2.36 1.97 -0.82
CA THR A 150 -3.61 2.69 -0.47
C THR A 150 -4.76 2.12 -1.29
N LEU A 151 -5.81 1.68 -0.61
CA LEU A 151 -7.06 1.16 -1.17
C LEU A 151 -8.28 1.86 -0.58
N SER A 152 -8.12 3.10 -0.12
CA SER A 152 -9.21 3.87 0.48
C SER A 152 -10.40 4.06 -0.47
N ALA A 153 -11.60 4.25 0.06
CA ALA A 153 -12.80 4.59 -0.72
C ALA A 153 -13.12 3.60 -1.87
N ASN A 154 -13.01 2.29 -1.64
CA ASN A 154 -13.43 1.23 -2.56
C ASN A 154 -14.62 0.43 -1.99
N PRO A 155 -15.84 1.01 -1.95
CA PRO A 155 -16.98 0.42 -1.27
C PRO A 155 -17.57 -0.84 -1.93
N ALA A 156 -17.17 -1.15 -3.16
CA ALA A 156 -17.62 -2.34 -3.88
C ALA A 156 -16.86 -3.62 -3.46
N VAL A 157 -15.78 -3.50 -2.69
CA VAL A 157 -15.08 -4.65 -2.13
C VAL A 157 -15.92 -5.24 -0.99
N SER A 158 -16.22 -6.52 -1.09
CA SER A 158 -16.93 -7.25 -0.06
C SER A 158 -16.04 -7.53 1.14
N THR A 159 -16.67 -7.87 2.26
CA THR A 159 -15.98 -8.34 3.46
C THR A 159 -15.07 -9.56 3.17
N GLN A 160 -15.44 -10.43 2.24
CA GLN A 160 -14.59 -11.55 1.81
C GLN A 160 -13.37 -11.09 1.00
N GLY A 161 -13.52 -10.04 0.19
CA GLY A 161 -12.41 -9.37 -0.49
C GLY A 161 -11.38 -8.85 0.50
N TRP A 162 -11.83 -8.09 1.51
CA TRP A 162 -10.97 -7.59 2.58
C TRP A 162 -10.32 -8.71 3.40
N ALA A 163 -11.02 -9.83 3.62
CA ALA A 163 -10.45 -11.02 4.26
C ALA A 163 -9.25 -11.58 3.52
N ARG A 164 -9.39 -11.70 2.20
CA ARG A 164 -8.31 -12.18 1.35
C ARG A 164 -7.12 -11.23 1.38
N LEU A 165 -7.37 -9.92 1.31
CA LEU A 165 -6.32 -8.91 1.36
C LEU A 165 -5.48 -9.07 2.62
N ALA A 166 -6.12 -9.17 3.78
CA ALA A 166 -5.34 -9.16 5.00
C ALA A 166 -4.68 -10.52 5.33
N ILE A 167 -5.19 -11.65 4.82
CA ILE A 167 -4.37 -12.87 4.76
C ILE A 167 -3.10 -12.62 3.93
N ALA A 168 -3.21 -11.99 2.76
CA ALA A 168 -2.04 -11.70 1.92
C ALA A 168 -1.07 -10.72 2.59
N VAL A 169 -1.58 -9.69 3.28
CA VAL A 169 -0.77 -8.74 4.05
C VAL A 169 -0.07 -9.40 5.23
N ALA A 170 -0.72 -10.36 5.91
CA ALA A 170 -0.12 -11.11 7.02
C ALA A 170 1.12 -11.88 6.58
N HIS A 171 1.05 -12.46 5.38
CA HIS A 171 2.15 -13.21 4.82
C HIS A 171 3.17 -12.31 4.11
N SER A 172 2.83 -11.05 3.81
CA SER A 172 3.74 -10.13 3.14
C SER A 172 4.88 -9.71 4.06
N SER A 173 6.11 -10.03 3.65
CA SER A 173 7.33 -9.60 4.36
C SER A 173 7.75 -8.15 4.07
N GLN A 174 7.15 -7.50 3.06
CA GLN A 174 7.62 -6.22 2.53
C GLN A 174 6.68 -5.04 2.76
N LEU A 175 5.36 -5.27 2.88
CA LEU A 175 4.42 -4.18 3.12
C LEU A 175 4.67 -3.55 4.50
N ARG A 176 4.63 -2.22 4.56
CA ARG A 176 4.90 -1.41 5.76
C ARG A 176 3.74 -0.48 6.09
N VAL A 177 3.13 0.09 5.05
CA VAL A 177 2.02 1.04 5.15
C VAL A 177 0.85 0.51 4.36
N LEU A 178 -0.30 0.40 5.02
CA LEU A 178 -1.57 0.06 4.40
C LEU A 178 -2.63 1.08 4.83
N ASN A 179 -3.24 1.75 3.86
CA ASN A 179 -4.38 2.64 4.08
C ASN A 179 -5.64 2.02 3.47
N LEU A 180 -6.65 1.78 4.32
CA LEU A 180 -7.96 1.25 3.94
C LEU A 180 -9.11 2.20 4.31
N ASP A 181 -8.86 3.49 4.49
CA ASP A 181 -9.87 4.47 4.94
C ASP A 181 -11.11 4.50 4.04
N TYR A 182 -12.27 4.89 4.58
CA TYR A 182 -13.52 5.02 3.81
C TYR A 182 -14.00 3.73 3.11
N ASN A 183 -13.78 2.56 3.72
CA ASN A 183 -14.27 1.29 3.20
C ASN A 183 -15.29 0.64 4.16
N PRO A 184 -16.33 -0.04 3.63
CA PRO A 184 -17.26 -0.82 4.43
C PRO A 184 -16.61 -2.14 4.86
N LEU A 185 -15.62 -2.06 5.76
CA LEU A 185 -14.87 -3.23 6.23
C LEU A 185 -15.77 -4.18 7.05
N GLY A 186 -16.74 -3.60 7.79
CA GLY A 186 -17.68 -4.31 8.66
C GLY A 186 -17.00 -5.05 9.82
N ASP A 187 -17.78 -5.75 10.63
CA ASP A 187 -17.30 -6.42 11.85
C ASP A 187 -16.40 -7.63 11.58
N SER A 188 -16.41 -8.21 10.37
CA SER A 188 -15.62 -9.41 10.08
C SER A 188 -14.14 -9.13 9.82
N PHE A 189 -13.72 -7.86 9.69
CA PHE A 189 -12.31 -7.45 9.69
C PHE A 189 -11.58 -7.87 10.99
N HIS A 190 -12.31 -8.20 12.06
CA HIS A 190 -11.75 -8.80 13.28
C HIS A 190 -11.19 -10.20 13.10
N VAL A 191 -11.81 -11.09 12.32
CA VAL A 191 -11.25 -12.44 12.07
C VAL A 191 -9.91 -12.35 11.32
N ILE A 192 -9.73 -11.23 10.63
CA ILE A 192 -8.67 -10.97 9.67
C ILE A 192 -7.51 -10.21 10.34
N LEU A 193 -7.80 -9.24 11.22
CA LEU A 193 -6.84 -8.69 12.19
C LEU A 193 -6.39 -9.75 13.21
N HIS A 194 -7.29 -10.64 13.64
CA HIS A 194 -6.97 -11.79 14.48
C HIS A 194 -6.13 -12.86 13.74
N ALA A 195 -6.22 -12.92 12.40
CA ALA A 195 -5.32 -13.72 11.57
C ALA A 195 -3.97 -13.03 11.29
N LEU A 196 -3.96 -11.69 11.30
CA LEU A 196 -2.76 -10.84 11.21
C LEU A 196 -1.97 -10.78 12.53
N SER A 197 -2.63 -10.96 13.68
CA SER A 197 -2.04 -10.89 15.03
C SER A 197 -1.38 -12.19 15.50
N VAL A 198 -1.08 -13.13 14.59
CA VAL A 198 -0.39 -14.38 14.93
C VAL A 198 1.13 -14.17 14.98
N MET A 199 1.55 -13.35 15.97
CA MET A 199 2.64 -13.55 16.95
C MET A 199 2.68 -12.35 17.92
N PRO A 200 2.98 -12.52 19.22
CA PRO A 200 2.57 -13.53 20.20
C PRO A 200 1.37 -13.03 21.06
N SER A 201 0.63 -13.99 21.64
CA SER A 201 -0.60 -13.87 22.47
C SER A 201 -1.88 -13.30 21.84
N LEU A 202 -2.78 -14.17 21.37
CA LEU A 202 -4.07 -14.47 22.04
C LEU A 202 -4.78 -15.69 21.38
N PHE A 203 -5.53 -16.40 22.21
CA PHE A 203 -6.05 -17.76 22.05
C PHE A 203 -7.19 -17.90 21.02
N LEU A 204 -7.10 -18.93 20.18
CA LEU A 204 -8.24 -19.45 19.42
C LEU A 204 -9.10 -20.39 20.28
N CYS A 205 -10.41 -20.32 20.11
CA CYS A 205 -11.24 -21.49 20.36
C CYS A 205 -10.91 -22.57 19.32
N GLY A 206 -10.15 -23.59 19.75
CA GLY A 206 -10.26 -24.97 19.24
C GLY A 206 -9.45 -25.34 18.00
N GLN A 207 -8.17 -25.68 18.23
CA GLN A 207 -7.48 -26.83 17.62
C GLN A 207 -6.81 -26.70 16.24
N VAL A 208 -5.95 -25.69 16.05
CA VAL A 208 -4.74 -25.79 15.18
C VAL A 208 -3.58 -24.92 15.73
N PHE A 209 -3.36 -24.97 17.05
CA PHE A 209 -2.48 -24.01 17.75
C PHE A 209 -1.03 -24.49 17.97
N LEU A 210 -0.68 -25.73 17.62
CA LEU A 210 0.56 -26.35 18.13
C LEU A 210 1.70 -26.58 17.11
N ASP A 211 1.56 -26.14 15.85
CA ASP A 211 2.66 -26.26 14.86
C ASP A 211 3.09 -24.92 14.24
N MET A 212 2.44 -23.79 14.58
CA MET A 212 2.63 -22.50 13.88
C MET A 212 3.28 -21.39 14.73
N VAL A 213 3.44 -21.61 16.04
CA VAL A 213 3.87 -20.59 17.02
C VAL A 213 5.40 -20.38 17.07
N GLU A 214 6.20 -21.16 16.34
CA GLU A 214 7.67 -21.07 16.42
C GLU A 214 8.38 -20.28 15.28
N ASN A 215 7.71 -19.77 14.23
CA ASN A 215 8.46 -19.39 13.01
C ASN A 215 8.22 -18.05 12.26
N TYR A 216 7.26 -17.15 12.60
CA TYR A 216 6.93 -16.09 11.62
C TYR A 216 6.67 -14.66 12.16
N PRO A 217 7.66 -13.75 12.10
CA PRO A 217 7.47 -12.33 12.46
C PRO A 217 6.93 -11.49 11.28
N THR A 218 5.82 -10.78 11.49
CA THR A 218 5.29 -9.81 10.54
C THR A 218 6.16 -8.53 10.47
N SER A 219 6.03 -7.75 9.39
CA SER A 219 6.84 -6.54 9.16
C SER A 219 6.03 -5.25 8.96
N LEU A 220 4.70 -5.30 9.15
CA LEU A 220 3.82 -4.14 9.06
C LEU A 220 4.16 -3.12 10.15
N ARG A 221 4.17 -1.81 9.81
CA ARG A 221 4.52 -0.74 10.75
C ARG A 221 3.42 0.30 10.94
N VAL A 222 2.61 0.53 9.92
CA VAL A 222 1.55 1.54 9.96
C VAL A 222 0.30 0.98 9.33
N LEU A 223 -0.80 1.02 10.08
CA LEU A 223 -2.13 0.66 9.60
C LEU A 223 -3.07 1.85 9.83
N VAL A 224 -3.74 2.30 8.77
CA VAL A 224 -4.67 3.44 8.81
C VAL A 224 -6.07 2.92 8.50
N LEU A 225 -6.99 3.10 9.45
CA LEU A 225 -8.37 2.58 9.41
C LEU A 225 -9.41 3.66 9.74
N ALA A 226 -9.13 4.94 9.47
CA ALA A 226 -10.07 6.01 9.74
C ALA A 226 -11.37 5.83 8.93
N GLU A 227 -12.51 6.16 9.56
CA GLU A 227 -13.82 6.20 8.89
C GLU A 227 -14.27 4.87 8.22
N ASN A 228 -14.11 3.73 8.92
CA ASN A 228 -14.45 2.38 8.42
C ASN A 228 -15.65 1.70 9.13
N ASP A 229 -16.55 2.46 9.77
CA ASP A 229 -17.71 1.93 10.53
C ASP A 229 -17.35 0.82 11.55
N ILE A 230 -16.18 0.94 12.20
CA ILE A 230 -15.72 0.00 13.23
C ILE A 230 -16.39 0.35 14.57
N SER A 231 -16.99 -0.64 15.25
CA SER A 231 -17.66 -0.41 16.54
C SER A 231 -16.70 0.13 17.62
N PRO A 232 -17.18 0.98 18.55
CA PRO A 232 -16.33 1.59 19.58
C PRO A 232 -15.77 0.58 20.59
N GLU A 233 -16.51 -0.50 20.89
CA GLU A 233 -16.02 -1.60 21.74
C GLU A 233 -14.83 -2.31 21.10
N LEU A 234 -14.86 -2.44 19.77
CA LEU A 234 -13.83 -3.08 18.98
C LEU A 234 -12.59 -2.20 18.82
N GLN A 235 -12.77 -0.88 18.71
CA GLN A 235 -11.67 0.09 18.76
C GLN A 235 -10.89 0.00 20.08
N GLN A 236 -11.61 -0.14 21.21
CA GLN A 236 -11.00 -0.29 22.53
C GLN A 236 -10.22 -1.61 22.64
N GLN A 237 -10.78 -2.73 22.18
CA GLN A 237 -10.09 -4.03 22.22
C GLN A 237 -8.82 -4.07 21.37
N ILE A 238 -8.80 -3.41 20.21
CA ILE A 238 -7.60 -3.29 19.39
C ILE A 238 -6.55 -2.44 20.11
N SER A 239 -6.96 -1.39 20.81
CA SER A 239 -6.07 -0.55 21.62
C SER A 239 -5.47 -1.32 22.79
N ASP A 240 -6.28 -2.10 23.52
CA ASP A 240 -5.85 -2.85 24.70
C ASP A 240 -4.86 -3.97 24.31
N LEU A 241 -5.12 -4.71 23.22
CA LEU A 241 -4.23 -5.77 22.73
C LEU A 241 -2.87 -5.26 22.23
N LEU A 242 -2.82 -4.06 21.67
CA LEU A 242 -1.56 -3.43 21.26
C LEU A 242 -0.73 -2.97 22.47
N SER A 243 -1.35 -2.76 23.64
CA SER A 243 -0.66 -2.40 24.89
C SER A 243 -0.19 -3.60 25.73
N GLU A 244 -0.89 -4.74 25.70
CA GLU A 244 -0.52 -5.91 26.52
C GLU A 244 0.76 -6.63 26.06
N GLY A 245 1.17 -6.47 24.80
CA GLY A 245 2.44 -7.01 24.28
C GLY A 245 3.71 -6.34 24.86
N GLU A 246 3.57 -5.28 25.66
CA GLU A 246 4.67 -4.56 26.30
C GLU A 246 4.95 -5.03 27.76
N GLU A 247 3.99 -5.69 28.43
CA GLU A 247 4.13 -6.04 29.86
C GLU A 247 4.92 -7.34 30.13
N GLU A 248 5.13 -8.20 29.13
CA GLU A 248 5.84 -9.48 29.34
C GLU A 248 7.38 -9.38 29.35
N GLU A 249 8.00 -8.24 28.99
CA GLU A 249 9.48 -8.13 28.99
C GLU A 249 10.11 -7.67 30.33
N ASP A 250 9.32 -7.32 31.36
CA ASP A 250 9.84 -6.66 32.57
C ASP A 250 9.95 -7.55 33.84
N LYS A 251 9.91 -8.89 33.72
CA LYS A 251 9.93 -9.78 34.90
C LYS A 251 11.01 -10.86 35.00
N ASP A 252 12.05 -10.85 34.17
CA ASP A 252 13.22 -11.74 34.38
C ASP A 252 14.53 -10.95 34.54
N GLY A 253 14.65 -10.30 35.70
CA GLY A 253 15.74 -9.39 36.01
C GLY A 253 16.45 -9.60 37.35
N GLU A 254 16.35 -10.76 38.01
CA GLU A 254 17.23 -11.05 39.16
C GLU A 254 17.75 -12.50 39.21
N ALA A 255 19.08 -12.59 39.33
CA ALA A 255 19.89 -13.73 39.77
C ALA A 255 20.36 -14.76 38.70
N HIS A 256 21.54 -14.52 38.11
CA HIS A 256 22.78 -15.32 38.31
C HIS A 256 23.84 -14.96 37.25
N GLY A 257 25.03 -14.56 37.71
CA GLY A 257 26.13 -14.16 36.84
C GLY A 257 26.81 -15.32 36.11
N ARG A 258 27.11 -15.12 34.83
CA ARG A 258 28.29 -15.66 34.11
C ARG A 258 28.45 -14.96 32.75
N LEU A 259 29.71 -14.66 32.41
CA LEU A 259 30.12 -13.95 31.19
C LEU A 259 29.62 -14.65 29.91
N VAL A 260 28.86 -13.93 29.08
CA VAL A 260 28.82 -14.13 27.63
C VAL A 260 28.71 -12.75 26.95
N THR A 261 29.54 -12.51 25.93
CA THR A 261 29.66 -11.32 25.08
C THR A 261 28.32 -10.76 24.57
N PRO A 262 28.13 -9.42 24.42
CA PRO A 262 26.89 -8.87 23.91
C PRO A 262 26.77 -9.13 22.40
N ARG A 263 25.86 -10.03 22.02
CA ARG A 263 25.23 -10.01 20.70
C ARG A 263 24.26 -8.83 20.68
N GLU A 264 24.36 -7.99 19.65
CA GLU A 264 23.44 -6.88 19.40
C GLU A 264 21.99 -7.40 19.38
N LYS A 265 21.15 -6.90 20.28
CA LYS A 265 19.71 -7.18 20.30
C LYS A 265 19.05 -6.51 19.07
N PRO A 266 18.15 -7.18 18.33
CA PRO A 266 17.39 -6.54 17.26
C PRO A 266 16.40 -5.55 17.88
N GLY A 267 16.45 -4.29 17.42
CA GLY A 267 15.68 -3.18 17.97
C GLY A 267 14.16 -3.41 17.93
N THR A 268 13.51 -2.93 18.99
CA THR A 268 12.06 -2.88 19.25
C THR A 268 11.30 -2.33 18.04
N ARG A 269 10.25 -3.03 17.59
CA ARG A 269 9.48 -2.69 16.39
C ARG A 269 8.12 -2.09 16.80
N HIS A 270 7.96 -0.78 16.65
CA HIS A 270 6.69 -0.08 16.91
C HIS A 270 5.75 -0.16 15.70
N CYS A 271 4.47 -0.48 15.93
CA CYS A 271 3.38 -0.39 14.97
C CYS A 271 2.47 0.78 15.34
N VAL A 272 2.15 1.68 14.40
CA VAL A 272 1.29 2.86 14.64
C VAL A 272 -0.07 2.63 13.99
N LEU A 273 -1.13 2.70 14.79
CA LEU A 273 -2.51 2.52 14.34
C LEU A 273 -3.27 3.85 14.41
N TYR A 274 -3.99 4.19 13.34
CA TYR A 274 -4.85 5.37 13.27
C TYR A 274 -6.31 4.95 13.11
N LEU A 275 -7.10 5.04 14.19
CA LEU A 275 -8.51 4.64 14.19
C LEU A 275 -9.50 5.82 13.99
N ASN A 276 -9.10 7.07 14.26
CA ASN A 276 -9.87 8.30 13.94
C ASN A 276 -9.15 9.53 14.52
N THR A 277 -8.46 10.38 13.72
CA THR A 277 -7.69 11.62 14.09
C THR A 277 -6.84 11.61 15.38
N THR A 278 -6.84 10.50 16.10
CA THR A 278 -6.26 10.21 17.40
C THR A 278 -5.17 9.23 17.08
N MET A 279 -3.94 9.71 17.18
CA MET A 279 -2.75 8.90 17.02
C MET A 279 -2.68 7.98 18.24
N ILE A 280 -2.87 6.68 18.04
CA ILE A 280 -2.54 5.69 19.06
C ILE A 280 -1.09 5.29 18.76
N LEU A 281 -0.15 5.96 19.41
CA LEU A 281 1.24 5.51 19.44
C LEU A 281 1.30 4.26 20.31
N ALA A 282 1.86 3.16 19.78
CA ALA A 282 2.41 2.11 20.63
C ALA A 282 3.68 2.68 21.31
N GLY A 283 3.49 3.21 22.52
CA GLY A 283 4.53 3.80 23.36
C GLY A 283 4.86 5.25 23.03
N ASP A 284 4.37 6.18 23.86
CA ASP A 284 5.22 7.13 24.59
C ASP A 284 4.35 8.13 25.36
N SER A 285 4.48 8.16 26.70
CA SER A 285 4.38 9.39 27.51
C SER A 285 4.80 9.17 28.97
N LEU A 286 6.03 9.63 29.25
CA LEU A 286 6.61 10.18 30.49
C LEU A 286 6.88 9.28 31.72
#